data_AF-A0A8T6U7W5-F1
#
_entry.id   AF-A0A8T6U7W5-F1
#
_cell.length_a   1.000
_cell.length_b   1.000
_cell.length_c   1.000
_cell.angle_alpha   90.00
_cell.angle_beta   90.00
_cell.angle_gamma   90.00
#
_symmetry.space_group_name_H-M   'P 1'
#
loop_
_entity.id
_entity.type
_entity.pdbx_description
1 polymer ?
#
loop_
_entity_poly.entity_id
_entity_poly.type
_entity_poly.pdbx_seq_one_letter_code
_entity_poly.pdbx_strand_id
1 'polypeptide(L)'
;VPRSWCQYLCPHGAALAFLNRFSFLGLKRDPLRCTKAGCRTCVEACPMKVPILDLPWEKFTDPECIYCLKCVEACTTKAIKPKFP
;
A
#
# COMPACT_ATOMS: atom_id res chain seq x y z
N VAL A 1 3.48 14.07 11.09
CA VAL A 1 3.04 13.70 12.46
C VAL A 1 2.77 12.20 12.50
N PRO A 2 3.57 11.39 13.21
CA PRO A 2 3.32 9.94 13.30
C PRO A 2 2.05 9.74 14.13
N ARG A 3 0.99 9.22 13.49
CA ARG A 3 -0.31 8.96 14.10
C ARG A 3 -0.41 7.50 14.58
N SER A 4 0.64 7.01 15.22
CA SER A 4 0.71 5.63 15.74
C SER A 4 -0.41 5.31 16.74
N TRP A 5 -0.85 6.29 17.53
CA TRP A 5 -2.01 6.14 18.43
C TRP A 5 -3.35 6.02 17.66
N CYS A 6 -3.43 6.67 16.50
CA CYS A 6 -4.62 6.66 15.65
C CYS A 6 -4.78 5.36 14.84
N GLN A 7 -3.69 4.62 14.63
CA GLN A 7 -3.67 3.39 13.83
C GLN A 7 -4.21 2.18 14.61
N TYR A 8 -4.06 2.15 15.94
CA TYR A 8 -4.41 0.99 16.76
C TYR A 8 -5.57 1.23 17.73
N LEU A 9 -5.87 2.48 18.13
CA LEU A 9 -6.94 2.79 19.09
C LEU A 9 -8.09 3.64 18.52
N CYS A 10 -7.99 4.15 17.28
CA CYS A 10 -9.08 4.95 16.73
C CYS A 10 -10.15 4.05 16.09
N PRO A 11 -11.42 4.08 16.56
CA PRO A 11 -12.50 3.28 15.96
C PRO A 11 -12.70 3.56 14.46
N HIS A 12 -12.29 4.74 13.99
CA HIS A 12 -12.33 5.12 12.58
C HIS A 12 -11.30 4.36 11.72
N GLY A 13 -10.17 3.92 12.28
CA GLY A 13 -9.15 3.14 11.56
C GLY A 13 -9.63 1.72 11.25
N ALA A 14 -10.31 1.08 12.21
CA ALA A 14 -10.91 -0.24 12.02
C ALA A 14 -12.08 -0.21 11.01
N ALA A 15 -12.90 0.86 11.06
CA ALA A 15 -13.94 1.09 10.06
C ALA A 15 -13.35 1.27 8.65
N LEU A 16 -12.24 2.03 8.53
CA LEU A 16 -11.56 2.20 7.26
C LEU A 16 -11.00 0.87 6.72
N ALA A 17 -10.36 0.04 7.55
CA ALA A 17 -9.85 -1.26 7.14
C ALA A 17 -10.97 -2.19 6.62
N PHE A 18 -12.15 -2.15 7.25
CA PHE A 18 -13.34 -2.89 6.80
C PHE A 18 -13.87 -2.39 5.45
N LEU A 19 -13.98 -1.07 5.27
CA LEU A 19 -14.35 -0.47 3.99
C LEU A 19 -13.29 -0.71 2.91
N ASN A 20 -12.01 -0.80 3.30
CA ASN A 20 -10.91 -0.98 2.36
C ASN A 20 -10.85 -2.38 1.76
N ARG A 21 -11.30 -3.40 2.52
CA ARG A 21 -11.50 -4.77 2.02
C ARG A 21 -12.54 -4.84 0.89
N PHE A 22 -13.53 -3.95 0.90
CA PHE A 22 -14.54 -3.80 -0.16
C PHE A 22 -14.20 -2.70 -1.17
N SER A 23 -13.05 -2.06 -1.03
CA SER A 23 -12.69 -0.95 -1.90
C SER A 23 -12.41 -1.46 -3.31
N PHE A 24 -13.09 -0.84 -4.26
CA PHE A 24 -12.90 -1.04 -5.69
C PHE A 24 -11.47 -0.69 -6.13
N LEU A 25 -10.77 0.19 -5.39
CA LEU A 25 -9.38 0.54 -5.65
C LEU A 25 -8.45 -0.65 -5.41
N GLY A 26 -7.50 -0.88 -6.31
CA GLY A 26 -6.34 -1.74 -6.08
C GLY A 26 -5.06 -1.03 -6.49
N LEU A 27 -3.93 -1.58 -6.09
CA LEU A 27 -2.63 -1.17 -6.60
C LEU A 27 -2.13 -2.27 -7.54
N LYS A 28 -1.41 -1.90 -8.60
CA LYS A 28 -0.66 -2.84 -9.43
C LYS A 28 0.82 -2.54 -9.33
N ARG A 29 1.64 -3.56 -9.51
CA ARG A 29 3.09 -3.48 -9.61
C ARG A 29 3.53 -4.01 -10.97
N ASP A 30 4.23 -3.20 -11.74
CA ASP A 30 4.86 -3.65 -12.99
C ASP A 30 6.16 -4.41 -12.63
N PRO A 31 6.24 -5.75 -12.80
CA PRO A 31 7.41 -6.54 -12.39
C PRO A 31 8.66 -6.19 -13.22
N LEU A 32 8.46 -5.77 -14.48
CA LEU A 32 9.54 -5.34 -15.38
C LEU A 32 10.28 -4.08 -14.89
N ARG A 33 9.58 -3.21 -14.14
CA ARG A 33 10.15 -1.94 -13.63
C ARG A 33 10.53 -2.04 -12.15
N CYS A 34 10.12 -3.10 -11.46
CA CYS A 34 10.33 -3.28 -10.04
C CYS A 34 11.60 -4.09 -9.78
N THR A 35 12.63 -3.44 -9.23
CA THR A 35 13.86 -4.09 -8.77
C THR A 35 13.66 -4.71 -7.37
N LYS A 36 12.81 -5.75 -7.28
CA LYS A 36 12.46 -6.43 -6.01
C LYS A 36 13.69 -6.89 -5.21
N ALA A 37 14.78 -7.26 -5.89
CA ALA A 37 15.99 -7.80 -5.26
C ALA A 37 16.81 -6.78 -4.43
N GLY A 38 16.59 -5.48 -4.60
CA GLY A 38 17.39 -4.44 -3.92
C GLY A 38 16.61 -3.21 -3.45
N CYS A 39 15.29 -3.16 -3.67
CA CYS A 39 14.47 -2.00 -3.35
C CYS A 39 13.38 -2.36 -2.33
N ARG A 40 13.42 -1.69 -1.17
CA ARG A 40 12.43 -1.82 -0.08
C ARG A 40 11.73 -0.49 0.24
N THR A 41 12.00 0.54 -0.55
CA THR A 41 11.52 1.91 -0.33
C THR A 41 10.00 2.01 -0.20
N CYS A 42 9.25 1.20 -0.96
CA CYS A 42 7.79 1.19 -0.86
C CYS A 42 7.27 0.65 0.48
N VAL A 43 7.97 -0.34 1.07
CA VAL A 43 7.63 -0.93 2.36
C VAL A 43 8.01 0.04 3.48
N GLU A 44 9.16 0.69 3.38
CA GLU A 44 9.63 1.68 4.35
C GLU A 44 8.79 2.96 4.36
N ALA A 45 8.32 3.41 3.19
CA ALA A 45 7.44 4.57 3.07
C ALA A 45 6.00 4.29 3.52
N CYS A 46 5.61 3.01 3.61
CA CYS A 46 4.25 2.63 3.96
C CYS A 46 4.01 2.86 5.46
N PRO A 47 3.13 3.80 5.87
CA PRO A 47 2.86 4.05 7.28
C PRO A 47 2.24 2.83 7.97
N MET A 48 1.53 2.00 7.21
CA MET A 48 0.86 0.79 7.66
C MET A 48 1.77 -0.44 7.63
N LYS A 49 3.02 -0.32 7.15
CA LYS A 49 4.00 -1.42 7.05
C LYS A 49 3.50 -2.66 6.28
N VAL A 50 2.61 -2.45 5.30
CA VAL A 50 2.09 -3.52 4.43
C VAL A 50 3.24 -4.18 3.66
N PRO A 51 3.30 -5.53 3.58
CA PRO A 51 4.32 -6.26 2.82
C PRO A 51 4.07 -6.22 1.30
N ILE A 52 4.21 -5.02 0.70
CA ILE A 52 3.92 -4.76 -0.73
C ILE A 52 4.70 -5.69 -1.69
N LEU A 53 5.90 -6.14 -1.29
CA LEU A 53 6.75 -6.96 -2.14
C LEU A 53 6.28 -8.42 -2.27
N ASP A 54 5.54 -8.91 -1.27
CA ASP A 54 5.05 -10.29 -1.18
C ASP A 54 3.65 -10.45 -1.77
N LEU A 55 2.95 -9.34 -1.96
CA LEU A 55 1.64 -9.29 -2.60
C LEU A 55 1.73 -9.52 -4.14
N PRO A 56 0.62 -9.97 -4.76
CA PRO A 56 0.55 -10.20 -6.21
C PRO A 56 0.78 -8.92 -7.01
N TRP A 57 1.43 -9.04 -8.17
CA TRP A 57 1.79 -7.88 -9.01
C TRP A 57 0.61 -7.30 -9.80
N GLU A 58 -0.35 -8.11 -10.21
CA GLU A 58 -1.39 -7.71 -11.17
C GLU A 58 -2.48 -6.82 -10.56
N LYS A 59 -2.87 -7.13 -9.32
CA LYS A 59 -3.69 -6.32 -8.43
C LYS A 59 -3.43 -6.79 -7.00
N PHE A 60 -3.01 -5.87 -6.13
CA PHE A 60 -2.93 -6.12 -4.70
C PHE A 60 -3.75 -5.09 -3.92
N THR A 61 -4.43 -5.61 -2.91
CA THR A 61 -5.19 -4.87 -1.91
C THR A 61 -4.90 -5.56 -0.59
N ASP A 62 -4.61 -4.76 0.43
CA ASP A 62 -4.38 -5.23 1.78
C ASP A 62 -5.37 -4.53 2.71
N PRO A 63 -5.98 -5.23 3.68
CA PRO A 63 -6.96 -4.62 4.60
C PRO A 63 -6.37 -3.50 5.44
N GLU A 64 -5.06 -3.53 5.73
CA GLU A 64 -4.37 -2.45 6.45
C GLU A 64 -3.90 -1.34 5.51
N CYS A 65 -3.93 -1.54 4.18
CA CYS A 65 -3.71 -0.44 3.26
C CYS A 65 -4.79 0.61 3.49
N ILE A 66 -4.44 1.89 3.38
CA ILE A 66 -5.38 3.02 3.46
C ILE A 66 -5.39 3.84 2.18
N TYR A 67 -4.83 3.28 1.09
CA TYR A 67 -4.65 3.95 -0.21
C TYR A 67 -4.04 5.36 -0.12
N CYS A 68 -3.10 5.57 0.80
CA CYS A 68 -2.42 6.86 0.95
C CYS A 68 -1.45 7.22 -0.21
N LEU A 69 -1.24 6.30 -1.16
CA LEU A 69 -0.39 6.43 -2.34
C LEU A 69 1.09 6.77 -2.09
N LYS A 70 1.55 6.86 -0.84
CA LYS A 70 2.96 7.10 -0.50
C LYS A 70 3.92 6.08 -1.11
N CYS A 71 3.50 4.83 -1.27
CA CYS A 71 4.32 3.82 -1.93
C CYS A 71 4.51 4.09 -3.43
N VAL A 72 3.55 4.74 -4.09
CA VAL A 72 3.65 5.19 -5.50
C VAL A 72 4.62 6.37 -5.59
N GLU A 73 4.49 7.34 -4.69
CA GLU A 73 5.36 8.53 -4.65
C GLU A 73 6.82 8.19 -4.32
N ALA A 74 7.04 7.28 -3.36
CA ALA A 74 8.37 6.86 -2.95
C ALA A 74 9.05 5.92 -3.97
N CYS A 75 8.30 5.35 -4.91
CA CYS A 75 8.85 4.44 -5.91
C CYS A 75 9.60 5.23 -6.99
N THR A 76 10.94 5.24 -6.90
CA THR A 76 11.83 5.89 -7.88
C THR A 76 11.62 5.39 -9.31
N THR A 77 11.33 4.11 -9.49
CA THR A 77 11.09 3.49 -10.81
C THR A 77 9.65 3.61 -11.30
N LYS A 78 8.75 4.23 -10.52
CA LYS A 78 7.30 4.35 -10.81
C LYS A 78 6.67 3.02 -11.24
N ALA A 79 7.12 1.93 -10.61
CA ALA A 79 6.64 0.58 -10.90
C ALA A 79 5.27 0.29 -10.27
N ILE A 80 4.91 1.00 -9.20
CA ILE A 80 3.62 0.87 -8.54
C ILE A 80 2.65 1.90 -9.12
N LYS A 81 1.44 1.47 -9.48
CA LYS A 81 0.38 2.35 -10.00
C LYS A 81 -0.96 2.01 -9.38
N PRO A 82 -1.84 3.00 -9.12
CA PRO A 82 -3.23 2.72 -8.81
C PRO A 82 -3.92 2.06 -10.01
N LYS A 83 -4.65 0.99 -9.73
CA LYS A 83 -5.50 0.28 -10.68
C LYS A 83 -6.93 0.40 -10.17
N PHE A 84 -7.68 1.30 -10.79
CA PHE A 84 -9.13 1.35 -10.66
C PHE A 84 -9.73 0.23 -11.54
N PRO A 85 -10.89 -0.33 -11.17
CA PRO A 85 -11.66 -1.18 -12.06
C PRO A 85 -12.24 -0.36 -13.22
#